data_AF-A0A6S7D0M2-F1
#
_entry.id   AF-A0A6S7D0M2-F1
#
_cell.length_a   1.000
_cell.length_b   1.000
_cell.length_c   1.000
_cell.angle_alpha   90.00
_cell.angle_beta   90.00
_cell.angle_gamma   90.00
#
_symmetry.space_group_name_H-M   'P 1'
#
loop_
_entity.id
_entity.type
_entity.pdbx_description
1 polymer ?
#
loop_
_entity_poly.entity_id
_entity_poly.type
_entity_poly.pdbx_seq_one_letter_code
_entity_poly.pdbx_strand_id
1 'polypeptide(L)'
;MHTPMQLCTHDDMPARETWLDCATADGGRLRVVLLAADPQAAAPLLARARSIAHALAMHRDAALRFLWDAGRDSGDPEDPPATFLENFTPSDLIVASDRGYVLHLAPRDATWFMEGYWPSVRFAADDQPADWVCES
;
A
#
# COMPACT_ATOMS: atom_id res chain seq x y z
N MET A 1 -6.36 -3.88 -23.30
CA MET A 1 -5.23 -4.80 -23.05
C MET A 1 -5.42 -5.43 -21.67
N HIS A 2 -5.38 -6.76 -21.59
CA HIS A 2 -5.45 -7.50 -20.32
C HIS A 2 -4.06 -7.41 -19.65
N THR A 3 -3.96 -6.91 -18.41
CA THR A 3 -2.69 -6.99 -17.68
C THR A 3 -2.48 -8.45 -17.24
N PRO A 4 -1.38 -9.12 -17.63
CA PRO A 4 -1.16 -10.51 -17.25
C PRO A 4 -0.99 -10.63 -15.72
N MET A 5 -1.65 -11.63 -15.13
CA MET A 5 -1.56 -11.95 -13.70
C MET A 5 -0.79 -13.26 -13.51
N GLN A 6 0.27 -13.24 -12.71
CA GLN A 6 1.11 -14.41 -12.39
C GLN A 6 0.66 -15.01 -11.05
N LEU A 7 0.79 -16.32 -10.89
CA LEU A 7 0.52 -16.95 -9.59
C LEU A 7 1.69 -16.65 -8.64
N CYS A 8 1.40 -16.29 -7.40
CA CYS A 8 2.38 -16.09 -6.34
C CYS A 8 1.86 -16.64 -5.00
N THR A 9 2.71 -16.61 -3.99
CA THR A 9 2.33 -16.87 -2.59
C THR A 9 2.49 -15.58 -1.81
N HIS A 10 1.48 -15.21 -1.02
CA HIS A 10 1.52 -14.09 -0.09
C HIS A 10 0.99 -14.59 1.25
N ASP A 11 1.80 -14.46 2.31
CA ASP A 11 1.51 -14.96 3.66
C ASP A 11 1.00 -16.42 3.67
N ASP A 12 1.76 -17.30 2.99
CA ASP A 12 1.43 -18.72 2.81
C ASP A 12 0.10 -19.02 2.08
N MET A 13 -0.56 -18.00 1.53
CA MET A 13 -1.78 -18.14 0.73
C MET A 13 -1.50 -18.00 -0.77
N PRO A 14 -2.11 -18.84 -1.63
CA PRO A 14 -1.99 -18.71 -3.07
C PRO A 14 -2.74 -17.47 -3.55
N ALA A 15 -2.02 -16.61 -4.27
CA ALA A 15 -2.48 -15.31 -4.73
C ALA A 15 -2.10 -15.09 -6.21
N ARG A 16 -2.52 -13.95 -6.75
CA ARG A 16 -2.11 -13.49 -8.09
C ARG A 16 -1.39 -12.17 -7.95
N GLU A 17 -0.31 -11.98 -8.67
CA GLU A 17 0.38 -10.69 -8.75
C GLU A 17 0.41 -10.13 -10.16
N THR A 18 0.49 -8.80 -10.23
CA THR A 18 0.67 -8.05 -11.46
C THR A 18 1.27 -6.67 -11.15
N TRP A 19 1.44 -5.85 -12.18
CA TRP A 19 1.99 -4.51 -12.05
C TRP A 19 1.07 -3.49 -12.72
N LEU A 20 0.91 -2.33 -12.08
CA LEU A 20 0.22 -1.17 -12.64
C LEU A 20 1.21 -0.02 -12.80
N ASP A 21 1.20 0.63 -13.96
CA ASP A 21 1.95 1.87 -14.13
C ASP A 21 1.28 2.97 -13.29
N CYS A 22 2.05 3.60 -12.40
CA CYS A 22 1.55 4.61 -11.47
C CYS A 22 2.69 5.54 -11.07
N ALA A 23 2.67 6.79 -11.55
CA ALA A 23 3.74 7.75 -11.31
C ALA A 23 3.95 8.10 -9.82
N THR A 24 2.95 7.86 -8.97
CA THR A 24 3.04 8.06 -7.52
C THR A 24 3.75 6.90 -6.81
N ALA A 25 3.78 5.72 -7.42
CA ALA A 25 4.42 4.54 -6.85
C ALA A 25 5.94 4.58 -7.02
N ASP A 26 6.63 3.77 -6.23
CA ASP A 26 8.07 3.61 -6.31
C ASP A 26 8.50 3.16 -7.71
N GLY A 27 9.52 3.81 -8.27
CA GLY A 27 9.96 3.58 -9.65
C GLY A 27 8.88 3.80 -10.73
N GLY A 28 7.76 4.45 -10.39
CA GLY A 28 6.63 4.68 -11.29
C GLY A 28 5.75 3.45 -11.55
N ARG A 29 5.90 2.37 -10.77
CA ARG A 29 5.13 1.13 -10.93
C ARG A 29 4.70 0.58 -9.58
N LEU A 30 3.43 0.24 -9.46
CA LEU A 30 2.84 -0.36 -8.27
C LEU A 30 2.75 -1.87 -8.45
N ARG A 31 3.37 -2.63 -7.54
CA ARG A 31 3.12 -4.08 -7.45
C ARG A 31 1.73 -4.29 -6.87
N VAL A 32 0.94 -5.15 -7.49
CA VAL A 32 -0.41 -5.49 -7.02
C VAL A 32 -0.47 -6.96 -6.73
N VAL A 33 -0.87 -7.31 -5.51
CA VAL A 33 -1.15 -8.68 -5.07
C VAL A 33 -2.65 -8.80 -4.82
N LEU A 34 -3.26 -9.80 -5.44
CA LEU A 34 -4.68 -10.08 -5.38
C LEU A 34 -4.85 -11.39 -4.62
N LEU A 35 -5.55 -11.37 -3.49
CA LEU A 35 -5.73 -12.54 -2.62
C LEU A 35 -6.78 -13.52 -3.19
N ALA A 36 -6.51 -14.01 -4.40
CA ALA A 36 -7.29 -15.00 -5.12
C ALA A 36 -6.37 -15.75 -6.10
N ALA A 37 -6.28 -17.07 -5.96
CA ALA A 37 -5.49 -17.92 -6.84
C ALA A 37 -6.11 -18.08 -8.24
N ASP A 38 -7.45 -18.09 -8.30
CA ASP A 38 -8.21 -18.24 -9.54
C ASP A 38 -8.27 -16.92 -10.33
N PRO A 39 -7.96 -16.91 -11.65
CA PRO A 39 -7.99 -15.69 -12.46
C PRO A 39 -9.36 -15.01 -12.53
N GLN A 40 -10.45 -15.78 -12.51
CA GLN A 40 -11.80 -15.24 -12.59
C GLN A 40 -12.19 -14.56 -11.27
N ALA A 41 -11.77 -15.13 -10.13
CA ALA A 41 -11.90 -14.50 -8.81
C ALA A 41 -10.96 -13.28 -8.63
N ALA A 42 -9.78 -13.28 -9.26
CA ALA A 42 -8.83 -12.17 -9.20
C ALA A 42 -9.26 -10.96 -10.05
N ALA A 43 -10.02 -11.16 -11.14
CA ALA A 43 -10.47 -10.10 -12.03
C ALA A 43 -11.18 -8.91 -11.32
N PRO A 44 -12.18 -9.12 -10.43
CA PRO A 44 -12.79 -8.02 -9.68
C PRO A 44 -11.81 -7.34 -8.71
N LEU A 45 -10.86 -8.08 -8.12
CA LEU A 45 -9.83 -7.51 -7.26
C LEU A 45 -8.88 -6.61 -8.05
N LEU A 46 -8.51 -7.00 -9.27
CA LEU A 46 -7.72 -6.18 -10.17
C LEU A 46 -8.45 -4.89 -10.56
N ALA A 47 -9.76 -4.96 -10.79
CA ALA A 47 -10.56 -3.75 -11.05
C ALA A 47 -10.55 -2.80 -9.85
N ARG A 48 -10.66 -3.33 -8.63
CA ARG A 48 -10.53 -2.55 -7.39
C ARG A 48 -9.12 -1.95 -7.24
N ALA A 49 -8.07 -2.73 -7.48
CA ALA A 49 -6.68 -2.27 -7.43
C ALA A 49 -6.44 -1.09 -8.40
N ARG A 50 -7.00 -1.13 -9.61
CA ARG A 50 -6.94 -0.02 -10.57
C ARG A 50 -7.63 1.23 -10.06
N SER A 51 -8.81 1.09 -9.43
CA SER A 51 -9.51 2.21 -8.82
C SER A 51 -8.68 2.88 -7.73
N ILE A 52 -8.06 2.08 -6.85
CA ILE A 52 -7.18 2.57 -5.79
C ILE A 52 -5.93 3.25 -6.40
N ALA A 53 -5.32 2.63 -7.40
CA ALA A 53 -4.15 3.19 -8.09
C ALA A 53 -4.44 4.54 -8.76
N HIS A 54 -5.66 4.77 -9.26
CA HIS A 54 -6.07 6.08 -9.79
C HIS A 54 -6.15 7.17 -8.72
N ALA A 55 -6.44 6.81 -7.48
CA ALA A 55 -6.50 7.71 -6.33
C ALA A 55 -5.29 7.55 -5.39
N LEU A 56 -4.18 6.96 -5.87
CA LEU A 56 -3.09 6.51 -5.00
C LEU A 56 -2.45 7.63 -4.18
N ALA A 57 -2.33 8.84 -4.75
CA ALA A 57 -1.80 10.00 -4.03
C ALA A 57 -2.64 10.33 -2.79
N MET A 58 -3.98 10.27 -2.91
CA MET A 58 -4.88 10.50 -1.80
C MET A 58 -4.74 9.42 -0.72
N HIS A 59 -4.70 8.15 -1.12
CA HIS A 59 -4.54 7.04 -0.16
C HIS A 59 -3.17 7.05 0.51
N ARG A 60 -2.10 7.42 -0.22
CA ARG A 60 -0.76 7.64 0.33
C ARG A 60 -0.79 8.74 1.40
N ASP A 61 -1.37 9.90 1.08
CA ASP A 61 -1.43 11.02 2.02
C ASP A 61 -2.23 10.66 3.28
N ALA A 62 -3.34 9.92 3.14
CA ALA A 62 -4.12 9.41 4.26
C ALA A 62 -3.32 8.41 5.11
N ALA A 63 -2.62 7.46 4.48
CA ALA A 63 -1.76 6.49 5.17
C ALA A 63 -0.65 7.19 5.97
N LEU A 64 0.01 8.17 5.38
CA LEU A 64 1.12 8.87 6.03
C LEU A 64 0.67 9.73 7.19
N ARG A 65 -0.48 10.41 7.08
CA ARG A 65 -1.07 11.13 8.21
C ARG A 65 -1.47 10.18 9.34
N PHE A 66 -2.03 9.02 9.01
CA PHE A 66 -2.37 8.00 9.99
C PHE A 66 -1.12 7.48 10.73
N LEU A 67 -0.05 7.17 9.99
CA LEU A 67 1.22 6.73 10.58
C LEU A 67 1.85 7.81 11.46
N TRP A 68 1.81 9.07 11.03
CA TRP A 68 2.29 10.18 11.82
C TRP A 68 1.55 10.29 13.15
N ASP A 69 0.21 10.30 13.13
CA ASP A 69 -0.58 10.37 14.36
C ASP A 69 -0.38 9.15 15.27
N ALA A 70 -0.15 7.97 14.69
CA ALA A 70 0.14 6.77 15.47
C ALA A 70 1.53 6.78 16.15
N GLY A 71 2.51 7.44 15.53
CA GLY A 71 3.90 7.49 16.01
C GLY A 71 4.30 8.78 16.72
N ARG A 72 3.47 9.83 16.69
CA ARG A 72 3.83 11.15 17.26
C ARG A 72 3.88 11.13 18.78
N ASP A 73 4.85 11.84 19.33
CA ASP A 73 4.96 12.14 20.75
C ASP A 73 4.42 13.54 21.09
N SER A 74 4.28 13.86 22.38
CA SER A 74 3.74 15.13 22.88
C SER A 74 4.53 16.40 22.48
N GLY A 75 5.74 16.24 21.92
CA GLY A 75 6.57 17.35 21.42
C GLY A 75 6.56 17.52 19.91
N ASP A 76 5.96 16.57 19.18
CA ASP A 76 5.90 16.58 17.73
C ASP A 76 4.77 17.49 17.22
N PRO A 77 4.91 18.06 16.02
CA PRO A 77 3.83 18.84 15.41
C PRO A 77 2.59 17.98 15.17
N GLU A 78 1.41 18.61 15.26
CA GLU A 78 0.13 17.96 14.99
C GLU A 78 0.05 17.45 13.55
N ASP A 79 0.49 18.28 12.60
CA ASP A 79 0.61 17.91 11.19
C ASP A 79 1.95 17.25 10.87
N PRO A 80 1.99 16.21 10.01
CA PRO A 80 3.23 15.61 9.58
C PRO A 80 4.11 16.61 8.85
N PRO A 81 5.42 16.65 9.14
CA PRO A 81 6.35 17.48 8.39
C PRO A 81 6.43 17.02 6.93
N ALA A 82 6.64 17.96 6.01
CA ALA A 82 6.77 17.64 4.58
C ALA A 82 7.87 16.61 4.30
N THR A 83 8.98 16.66 5.07
CA THR A 83 10.09 15.70 4.97
C THR A 83 9.68 14.27 5.34
N PHE A 84 8.71 14.08 6.25
CA PHE A 84 8.13 12.77 6.52
C PHE A 84 7.29 12.31 5.32
N LEU A 85 6.41 13.19 4.84
CA LEU A 85 5.52 12.87 3.71
C LEU A 85 6.30 12.53 2.44
N GLU A 86 7.41 13.21 2.17
CA GLU A 86 8.26 12.97 1.00
C GLU A 86 9.12 11.71 1.12
N ASN A 87 9.32 11.17 2.32
CA ASN A 87 10.22 10.04 2.53
C ASN A 87 9.65 8.69 2.07
N PHE A 88 8.34 8.59 1.84
CA PHE A 88 7.71 7.31 1.53
C PHE A 88 7.03 7.29 0.17
N THR A 89 7.20 6.19 -0.55
CA THR A 89 6.54 5.91 -1.83
C THR A 89 5.76 4.60 -1.74
N PRO A 90 4.51 4.53 -2.25
CA PRO A 90 3.80 3.27 -2.38
C PRO A 90 4.57 2.24 -3.21
N SER A 91 4.77 1.04 -2.69
CA SER A 91 5.48 -0.04 -3.42
C SER A 91 4.54 -1.18 -3.81
N ASP A 92 3.72 -1.63 -2.86
CA ASP A 92 2.84 -2.78 -3.01
C ASP A 92 1.43 -2.44 -2.55
N LEU A 93 0.45 -2.98 -3.28
CA LEU A 93 -0.96 -2.93 -2.94
C LEU A 93 -1.52 -4.36 -2.89
N ILE A 94 -1.95 -4.78 -1.70
CA ILE A 94 -2.55 -6.09 -1.46
C ILE A 94 -4.05 -5.91 -1.36
N VAL A 95 -4.82 -6.55 -2.25
CA VAL A 95 -6.29 -6.40 -2.30
C VAL A 95 -6.98 -7.69 -1.92
N ALA A 96 -7.87 -7.60 -0.93
CA ALA A 96 -8.66 -8.70 -0.41
C ALA A 96 -10.11 -8.68 -0.95
N SER A 97 -10.81 -9.80 -0.82
CA SER A 97 -12.19 -9.96 -1.29
C SER A 97 -13.25 -9.26 -0.43
N ASP A 98 -12.90 -8.90 0.81
CA ASP A 98 -13.72 -8.10 1.72
C ASP A 98 -13.70 -6.59 1.40
N ARG A 99 -13.04 -6.21 0.30
CA ARG A 99 -12.81 -4.83 -0.18
C ARG A 99 -11.82 -4.01 0.64
N GLY A 100 -11.29 -4.56 1.73
CA GLY A 100 -10.11 -4.01 2.39
C GLY A 100 -8.86 -4.20 1.54
N TYR A 101 -7.81 -3.45 1.89
CA TYR A 101 -6.52 -3.57 1.24
C TYR A 101 -5.39 -3.13 2.17
N VAL A 102 -4.16 -3.52 1.82
CA VAL A 102 -2.96 -3.07 2.50
C VAL A 102 -2.08 -2.32 1.52
N LEU A 103 -1.58 -1.16 1.94
CA LEU A 103 -0.64 -0.35 1.18
C LEU A 103 0.73 -0.40 1.85
N HIS A 104 1.72 -0.93 1.15
CA HIS A 104 3.12 -0.90 1.60
C HIS A 104 3.76 0.40 1.14
N LEU A 105 4.53 1.01 2.03
CA LEU A 105 5.18 2.30 1.82
C LEU A 105 6.69 2.11 1.97
N ALA A 106 7.38 2.07 0.83
CA ALA A 106 8.84 2.00 0.80
C ALA A 106 9.44 3.32 1.31
N PRO A 107 10.29 3.30 2.36
CA PRO A 107 11.06 4.47 2.76
C PRO A 107 12.20 4.72 1.78
N ARG A 108 12.51 6.00 1.51
CA ARG A 108 13.68 6.40 0.72
C ARG A 108 14.99 6.21 1.48
N ASP A 109 14.93 6.40 2.79
CA ASP A 109 16.04 6.20 3.71
C ASP A 109 15.55 5.85 5.12
N ALA A 110 16.49 5.57 6.02
CA ALA A 110 16.23 5.17 7.40
C ALA A 110 16.01 6.35 8.37
N THR A 111 15.64 7.54 7.88
CA THR A 111 15.41 8.71 8.76
C THR A 111 14.23 8.50 9.70
N TRP A 112 13.17 7.83 9.22
CA TRP A 112 11.90 7.71 9.94
C TRP A 112 11.55 6.28 10.36
N PHE A 113 12.18 5.27 9.74
CA PHE A 113 12.04 3.86 10.09
C PHE A 113 13.41 3.21 10.16
N MET A 114 13.52 2.13 10.95
CA MET A 114 14.75 1.36 11.06
C MET A 114 15.17 0.83 9.68
N GLU A 115 16.47 0.76 9.44
CA GLU A 115 17.01 0.20 8.20
C GLU A 115 16.51 -1.22 7.99
N GLY A 116 16.01 -1.50 6.78
CA GLY A 116 15.42 -2.79 6.41
C GLY A 116 13.96 -2.96 6.84
N TYR A 117 13.36 -1.99 7.53
CA TYR A 117 11.96 -2.03 7.90
C TYR A 117 11.13 -1.01 7.11
N TRP A 118 9.88 -1.36 6.80
CA TRP A 118 8.95 -0.45 6.12
C TRP A 118 7.53 -0.57 6.71
N PRO A 119 6.75 0.52 6.73
CA PRO A 119 5.37 0.44 7.18
C PRO A 119 4.44 -0.13 6.10
N SER A 120 3.46 -0.90 6.55
CA SER A 120 2.27 -1.28 5.79
C SER A 120 1.03 -0.73 6.50
N VAL A 121 0.09 -0.13 5.75
CA VAL A 121 -1.14 0.43 6.31
C VAL A 121 -2.33 -0.34 5.77
N ARG A 122 -3.18 -0.82 6.68
CA ARG A 122 -4.43 -1.49 6.35
C ARG A 122 -5.55 -0.49 6.23
N PHE A 123 -6.29 -0.60 5.13
CA PHE A 123 -7.48 0.18 4.83
C PHE A 123 -8.72 -0.69 4.89
N ALA A 124 -9.79 -0.13 5.47
CA ALA A 124 -11.12 -0.72 5.46
C ALA A 124 -11.80 -0.53 4.09
N ALA A 125 -12.96 -1.17 3.92
CA ALA A 125 -13.73 -1.14 2.67
C ALA A 125 -14.23 0.27 2.26
N ASP A 126 -14.25 1.22 3.19
CA ASP A 126 -14.60 2.62 3.00
C ASP A 126 -13.39 3.53 2.73
N ASP A 127 -12.22 2.93 2.42
CA ASP A 127 -10.97 3.63 2.10
C ASP A 127 -10.35 4.42 3.27
N GLN A 128 -10.77 4.13 4.51
CA GLN A 128 -10.17 4.72 5.71
C GLN A 128 -9.03 3.84 6.26
N PRO A 129 -7.87 4.42 6.63
CA PRO A 129 -6.83 3.73 7.39
C PRO A 129 -7.39 3.22 8.72
N ALA A 130 -7.11 1.96 9.05
CA ALA A 130 -7.65 1.31 10.24
C ALA A 130 -6.57 0.73 11.15
N ASP A 131 -5.45 0.28 10.58
CA ASP A 131 -4.35 -0.34 11.31
C ASP A 131 -3.03 -0.19 10.54
N TRP A 132 -1.90 -0.40 11.21
CA TRP A 132 -0.60 -0.43 10.56
C TRP A 132 0.34 -1.45 11.19
N VAL A 133 1.27 -1.95 10.40
CA VAL A 133 2.31 -2.89 10.83
C VAL A 133 3.66 -2.41 10.29
N CYS A 134 4.73 -2.72 11.03
CA CYS A 134 6.09 -2.57 10.56
C CYS A 134 6.59 -3.92 10.07
N GLU A 135 6.93 -3.99 8.79
CA GLU A 135 7.43 -5.19 8.11
C GLU A 135 8.96 -5.15 8.00
N SER A 136 9.60 -6.31 7.76
CA SER A 136 11.05 -6.49 7.58
C SER A 136 11.38 -7.49 6.48
#